data_AF-A0A1I3PFU5-F1
#
_entry.id   AF-A0A1I3PFU5-F1
#
_cell.length_a   1.000
_cell.length_b   1.000
_cell.length_c   1.000
_cell.angle_alpha   90.00
_cell.angle_beta   90.00
_cell.angle_gamma   90.00
#
_symmetry.space_group_name_H-M   'P 1'
#
loop_
_entity.id
_entity.type
_entity.pdbx_description
1 polymer ?
#
loop_
_entity_poly.entity_id
_entity_poly.type
_entity_poly.pdbx_seq_one_letter_code
_entity_poly.pdbx_strand_id
1 'polypeptide(L)'
;MRMAVLALAFDHLGALAAVTSARRDNGASLGVARHLGYRDNGISLNASGRGLIELTHLRLTAADWRSSTRTSRVRVTGLEPCLPWFGLAPPTALREGPPPG
;
A
#
# COMPACT_ATOMS: atom_id res chain seq x y z
N MET A 1 -11.45 2.05 -1.03
CA MET A 1 -10.25 2.80 -0.59
C MET A 1 -8.95 2.00 -0.69
N ARG A 2 -8.88 0.72 -0.28
CA ARG A 2 -7.62 -0.04 -0.20
C ARG A 2 -6.82 -0.10 -1.51
N MET A 3 -7.47 -0.26 -2.67
CA MET A 3 -6.78 -0.21 -3.98
C MET A 3 -6.04 1.10 -4.24
N ALA A 4 -6.64 2.24 -3.90
CA ALA A 4 -6.01 3.55 -4.13
C ALA A 4 -4.76 3.74 -3.26
N VAL A 5 -4.84 3.32 -1.99
CA VAL A 5 -3.70 3.38 -1.05
C VAL A 5 -2.59 2.43 -1.49
N LEU A 6 -2.92 1.23 -1.98
CA LEU A 6 -1.91 0.28 -2.46
C LEU A 6 -1.22 0.77 -3.73
N ALA A 7 -1.96 1.34 -4.68
CA ALA A 7 -1.37 1.94 -5.87
C ALA A 7 -0.43 3.10 -5.49
N LEU A 8 -0.86 4.00 -4.61
CA LEU A 8 0.02 5.05 -4.08
C LEU A 8 1.30 4.46 -3.46
N ALA A 9 1.15 3.49 -2.56
CA ALA A 9 2.27 2.89 -1.85
C ALA A 9 3.27 2.19 -2.78
N PHE A 10 2.80 1.29 -3.65
CA PHE A 10 3.65 0.44 -4.46
C PHE A 10 4.13 1.10 -5.75
N ASP A 11 3.28 1.89 -6.40
CA ASP A 11 3.56 2.44 -7.73
C ASP A 11 4.25 3.80 -7.64
N HIS A 12 4.06 4.55 -6.55
CA HIS A 12 4.61 5.89 -6.41
C HIS A 12 5.57 6.08 -5.23
N LEU A 13 5.32 5.44 -4.08
CA LEU A 13 6.15 5.61 -2.88
C LEU A 13 7.25 4.54 -2.73
N GLY A 14 7.33 3.57 -3.65
CA GLY A 14 8.36 2.54 -3.62
C GLY A 14 8.23 1.54 -2.47
N ALA A 15 7.03 1.36 -1.90
CA ALA A 15 6.82 0.40 -0.83
C ALA A 15 7.19 -1.03 -1.25
N LEU A 16 7.79 -1.79 -0.33
CA LEU A 16 8.18 -3.18 -0.58
C LEU A 16 7.10 -4.18 -0.17
N ALA A 17 6.33 -3.84 0.87
CA ALA A 17 5.22 -4.64 1.35
C ALA A 17 4.18 -3.75 2.05
N ALA A 18 2.93 -4.18 2.00
CA ALA A 18 1.84 -3.64 2.79
C ALA A 18 1.34 -4.73 3.75
N VAL A 19 1.19 -4.38 5.03
CA VAL A 19 0.70 -5.29 6.07
C VAL A 19 -0.64 -4.79 6.59
N THR A 20 -1.58 -5.70 6.81
CA THR A 20 -2.86 -5.40 7.45
C THR A 20 -3.18 -6.49 8.46
N SER A 21 -3.86 -6.13 9.55
CA SER A 21 -4.31 -7.07 10.56
C SER A 21 -5.81 -6.96 10.75
N ALA A 22 -6.49 -8.10 10.89
CA ALA A 22 -7.90 -8.15 11.24
C ALA A 22 -8.11 -9.12 12.39
N ARG A 23 -9.13 -8.88 13.21
CA ARG A 23 -9.57 -9.88 14.18
C ARG A 23 -10.02 -11.13 13.44
N ARG A 24 -9.71 -12.30 13.99
CA ARG A 24 -10.10 -13.60 13.42
C ARG A 24 -11.62 -13.69 13.17
N ASP A 25 -12.42 -13.05 14.03
CA ASP A 25 -13.89 -13.04 13.95
C ASP A 25 -14.46 -12.11 12.85
N ASN A 26 -13.67 -11.20 12.29
CA ASN A 26 -14.13 -10.22 11.29
C ASN A 26 -13.84 -10.67 9.85
N GLY A 27 -14.42 -11.81 9.48
CA GLY A 27 -14.16 -12.54 8.22
C GLY A 27 -14.36 -11.73 6.93
N ALA A 28 -15.25 -10.73 6.92
CA ALA A 28 -15.52 -9.90 5.74
C ALA A 28 -14.29 -9.10 5.28
N SER A 29 -13.45 -8.66 6.22
CA SER A 29 -12.24 -7.88 5.92
C SER A 29 -11.07 -8.75 5.43
N LEU A 30 -11.04 -10.03 5.81
CA LEU A 30 -10.07 -11.03 5.33
C LEU A 30 -10.35 -11.46 3.88
N GLY A 31 -11.63 -11.63 3.53
CA GLY A 31 -12.04 -11.99 2.17
C GLY A 31 -11.58 -10.97 1.12
N VAL A 32 -11.77 -9.68 1.41
CA VAL A 32 -11.31 -8.60 0.52
C VAL A 32 -9.79 -8.56 0.43
N ALA A 33 -9.06 -8.75 1.53
CA ALA A 33 -7.59 -8.75 1.51
C ALA A 33 -7.03 -9.92 0.68
N ARG A 34 -7.59 -11.13 0.83
CA ARG A 34 -7.21 -12.29 0.02
C ARG A 34 -7.53 -12.08 -1.46
N HIS A 35 -8.69 -11.49 -1.77
CA HIS A 35 -9.04 -11.14 -3.16
C HIS A 35 -8.04 -10.15 -3.79
N LEU A 36 -7.41 -9.30 -2.98
CA LEU A 36 -6.36 -8.36 -3.40
C LEU A 36 -4.96 -8.99 -3.47
N GLY A 37 -4.82 -10.29 -3.21
CA GLY A 37 -3.55 -11.01 -3.29
C GLY A 37 -2.72 -11.00 -2.01
N TYR A 38 -3.26 -10.51 -0.89
CA TYR A 38 -2.58 -10.65 0.39
C TYR A 38 -2.47 -12.12 0.80
N ARG A 39 -1.34 -12.49 1.40
CA ARG A 39 -1.08 -13.81 1.99
C ARG A 39 -0.98 -13.73 3.51
N ASP A 40 -1.21 -14.85 4.18
CA ASP A 40 -1.11 -14.94 5.63
C ASP A 40 0.33 -14.63 6.10
N ASN A 41 0.44 -13.81 7.16
CA ASN A 41 1.70 -13.28 7.69
C ASN A 41 1.76 -13.41 9.23
N GLY A 42 1.16 -14.47 9.76
CA GLY A 42 1.19 -14.80 11.18
C GLY A 42 0.02 -14.24 11.99
N ILE A 43 0.11 -14.45 13.31
CA ILE A 43 -0.94 -14.17 14.29
C ILE A 43 -0.33 -13.42 15.48
N SER A 44 -1.05 -12.46 16.05
CA SER A 44 -0.67 -11.82 17.32
C SER A 44 -1.86 -11.73 18.28
N LEU A 45 -1.57 -11.67 19.58
CA LEU A 45 -2.56 -11.35 20.60
C LEU A 45 -2.47 -9.86 20.94
N ASN A 46 -3.62 -9.20 21.07
CA ASN A 46 -3.72 -7.81 21.48
C ASN A 46 -4.65 -7.71 22.70
N ALA A 47 -4.28 -6.90 23.69
CA ALA A 47 -5.13 -6.63 24.83
C ALA A 47 -6.24 -5.66 24.43
N SER A 48 -7.49 -6.04 24.67
CA SER A 48 -8.64 -5.15 24.57
C SER A 48 -9.26 -4.93 25.95
N GLY A 49 -10.07 -3.89 26.12
CA GLY A 49 -10.82 -3.66 27.35
C GLY A 49 -11.80 -4.78 27.73
N ARG A 50 -11.96 -5.82 26.88
CA ARG A 50 -12.78 -7.01 27.11
C ARG A 50 -11.97 -8.32 27.16
N GLY A 51 -10.64 -8.24 27.20
CA GLY A 51 -9.74 -9.40 27.21
C GLY A 51 -8.83 -9.48 25.98
N LEU A 52 -8.07 -10.57 25.89
CA LEU A 52 -7.15 -10.82 24.75
C LEU A 52 -7.94 -11.13 23.49
N ILE A 53 -7.57 -10.46 22.39
CA ILE A 53 -8.10 -10.71 21.05
C ILE A 53 -6.99 -11.22 20.13
N GLU A 54 -7.33 -12.16 19.25
CA GLU A 54 -6.42 -12.67 18.24
C GLU A 54 -6.55 -11.88 16.94
N LEU A 55 -5.40 -11.42 16.42
CA LEU A 55 -5.28 -10.72 15.15
C LEU A 55 -4.55 -11.62 14.15
N THR A 56 -5.16 -11.81 12.99
CA THR A 56 -4.51 -12.41 11.82
C THR A 56 -3.87 -11.30 11.00
N HIS A 57 -2.57 -11.47 10.71
CA HIS A 57 -1.80 -10.57 9.87
C HIS A 57 -1.79 -11.08 8.44
N LEU A 58 -1.87 -10.15 7.51
CA LEU A 58 -1.84 -10.40 6.08
C LEU A 58 -0.80 -9.47 5.45
N ARG A 59 -0.02 -10.00 4.51
CA ARG A 59 1.02 -9.26 3.79
C ARG A 59 0.82 -9.35 2.29
N LEU A 60 0.93 -8.22 1.62
CA LEU A 60 1.02 -8.11 0.16
C LEU A 60 2.40 -7.55 -0.19
N THR A 61 3.12 -8.21 -1.10
CA THR A 61 4.42 -7.73 -1.57
C THR A 61 4.28 -6.88 -2.82
N ALA A 62 5.27 -6.03 -3.10
CA ALA A 62 5.31 -5.26 -4.35
C ALA A 62 5.36 -6.16 -5.59
N ALA A 63 6.00 -7.34 -5.50
CA ALA A 63 6.05 -8.31 -6.59
C ALA A 63 4.66 -8.91 -6.88
N ASP A 64 3.93 -9.31 -5.84
CA ASP A 64 2.56 -9.82 -5.97
C ASP A 64 1.60 -8.75 -6.49
N TRP A 65 1.77 -7.51 -6.03
CA TRP A 65 1.00 -6.37 -6.51
C TRP A 65 1.19 -6.14 -8.02
N ARG A 66 2.44 -6.06 -8.49
CA ARG A 66 2.76 -5.82 -9.90
C ARG A 66 2.38 -6.98 -10.82
N SER A 67 2.40 -8.20 -10.30
CA SER A 67 1.95 -9.39 -11.04
C SER A 67 0.42 -9.46 -11.19
N SER A 68 -0.32 -8.64 -10.44
CA SER A 68 -1.78 -8.57 -10.51
C SER A 68 -2.19 -7.62 -11.65
N THR A 69 -3.18 -8.03 -12.45
CA THR A 69 -3.78 -7.19 -13.51
C THR A 69 -4.55 -5.97 -12.99
N ARG A 70 -4.49 -5.70 -11.68
CA ARG A 70 -5.29 -4.70 -10.97
C ARG A 70 -4.58 -3.36 -10.79
N THR A 71 -3.28 -3.26 -11.11
CA THR A 71 -2.49 -2.02 -11.04
C THR A 71 -2.99 -0.92 -11.99
N SER A 72 -3.68 -1.28 -13.08
CA SER A 72 -4.01 -0.37 -14.19
C SER A 72 -5.17 0.62 -13.95
N ARG A 73 -5.82 0.63 -12.78
CA ARG A 73 -7.08 1.38 -12.56
C ARG A 73 -6.97 2.61 -11.65
N VAL A 74 -5.80 2.94 -11.11
CA VAL A 74 -5.65 4.06 -10.19
C VAL A 74 -4.76 5.13 -10.80
N ARG A 75 -5.21 6.39 -10.74
CA ARG A 75 -4.42 7.58 -11.07
C ARG A 75 -4.20 8.38 -9.79
N VAL A 76 -2.96 8.76 -9.54
CA VAL A 76 -2.56 9.66 -8.44
C VAL A 76 -2.08 10.97 -9.05
N THR A 77 -2.52 12.10 -8.50
CA THR A 77 -2.17 13.45 -8.95
C THR A 77 -1.81 14.34 -7.75
N GLY A 78 -0.89 15.30 -7.94
CA GLY A 78 -0.48 16.22 -6.89
C GLY A 78 0.42 15.59 -5.82
N LEU A 79 1.07 14.47 -6.15
CA LEU A 79 1.97 13.76 -5.23
C LEU A 79 3.36 14.38 -5.21
N GLU A 80 3.79 14.97 -6.32
CA GLU A 80 5.13 15.51 -6.52
C GLU A 80 5.57 16.48 -5.39
N PRO A 81 4.72 17.44 -4.94
CA PRO A 81 5.08 18.32 -3.82
C PRO A 81 5.18 17.59 -2.47
N CYS A 82 4.56 16.40 -2.34
CA CYS A 82 4.54 15.63 -1.10
C CYS A 82 5.66 14.60 -1.01
N LEU A 83 6.31 14.23 -2.13
CA LEU A 83 7.41 13.23 -2.16
C LEU A 83 8.51 13.48 -1.11
N PRO A 84 8.95 14.75 -0.86
CA PRO A 84 9.95 15.02 0.17
C PRO A 84 9.54 14.59 1.58
N TRP A 85 8.24 14.60 1.91
CA TRP A 85 7.74 14.14 3.21
C TRP A 85 7.88 12.63 3.40
N PHE A 86 8.08 11.89 2.31
CA PHE A 86 8.35 10.45 2.32
C PHE A 86 9.84 10.13 2.10
N GLY A 87 10.72 11.14 2.14
CA GLY A 87 12.16 10.97 1.89
C GLY A 87 12.49 10.70 0.41
N LEU A 88 11.56 11.00 -0.50
CA LEU A 88 11.74 10.83 -1.94
C LEU A 88 12.03 12.18 -2.60
N ALA A 89 12.98 12.20 -3.54
CA ALA A 89 13.17 13.37 -4.38
C ALA A 89 12.03 13.47 -5.40
N PRO A 90 11.52 14.67 -5.70
CA PRO A 90 10.68 14.85 -6.88
C PRO A 90 11.45 14.36 -8.12
N PRO A 91 10.78 13.74 -9.11
CA PRO A 91 11.41 13.48 -10.38
C PRO A 91 12.00 14.80 -10.85
N THR A 92 13.30 14.84 -11.08
CA THR A 92 13.95 16.06 -11.55
C THR A 92 13.30 16.41 -12.87
N ALA A 93 12.44 17.43 -12.89
CA ALA A 93 11.94 17.97 -14.13
C ALA A 93 13.19 18.32 -14.94
N LEU A 94 13.34 17.72 -16.13
CA LEU A 94 14.38 18.12 -17.06
C LEU A 94 14.30 19.64 -17.13
N ARG A 95 15.36 20.32 -16.66
CA ARG A 95 15.43 21.78 -16.73
C ARG A 95 15.36 22.09 -18.22
N GLU A 96 14.22 22.56 -18.69
CA GLU A 96 14.12 23.15 -20.02
C GLU A 96 15.17 24.27 -20.05
N GLY A 97 16.18 24.09 -20.90
CA GLY A 97 17.22 25.09 -21.11
C GLY A 97 16.60 26.38 -21.63
N PRO A 98 17.27 27.53 -21.43
CA PRO A 98 16.73 28.81 -21.90
C PRO A 98 16.46 28.76 -23.41
N PRO A 99 15.41 29.43 -23.91
CA PRO A 99 15.10 29.44 -25.32
C PRO A 99 16.28 29.99 -26.13
N PRO A 100 16.52 29.50 -27.36
CA PRO A 100 17.52 30.10 -28.24
C PRO A 100 17.14 31.56 -28.51
N GLY A 101 18.13 32.44 -28.40
CA GLY A 101 17.99 33.90 -28.57
C GLY A 101 17.72 34.33 -30.00
#